data_AF-A0A949FY73-F1
#
_entry.id   AF-A0A949FY73-F1
#
_cell.length_a   1.000
_cell.length_b   1.000
_cell.length_c   1.000
_cell.angle_alpha   90.00
_cell.angle_beta   90.00
_cell.angle_gamma   90.00
#
_symmetry.space_group_name_H-M   'P 1'
#
loop_
_entity.id
_entity.type
_entity.pdbx_description
1 polymer ?
#
loop_
_entity_poly.entity_id
_entity_poly.type
_entity_poly.pdbx_seq_one_letter_code
_entity_poly.pdbx_strand_id
1 'polypeptide(L)'
;MMMRTVAHVLQACTVMVMLGSAVAMAAKPAAPQSAPQSGASKPLALGETETPREEHFAYWYRQFIAQKGLAAKGEICIRSASCISDEGDYLRHAEAALKIQRGIEAWAASGNHDAAFYAGRIAFEAAQGFDQEFLIYSNHQDYKYREAGRRFIALSDKELQRAKSLLMPAAYDQRPESCMLMGDILAYEKLSSRNPDALVFYYCAAREYFTGGKRDLSMKAYGEMLRHGNHNDPMIVEVHARLFNQQPQNPWRPLTPSKPSK
;
A
#
# COMPACT_ATOMS: atom_id res chain seq x y z
N MET A 1 -10.10 -56.14 -2.99
CA MET A 1 -11.31 -56.07 -3.82
C MET A 1 -12.31 -55.17 -3.11
N MET A 2 -12.66 -54.04 -3.75
CA MET A 2 -13.89 -53.23 -3.65
C MET A 2 -14.47 -52.86 -2.26
N MET A 3 -14.44 -51.58 -1.84
CA MET A 3 -15.32 -50.44 -2.20
C MET A 3 -16.60 -50.32 -1.34
N ARG A 4 -16.74 -49.18 -0.65
CA ARG A 4 -17.94 -48.30 -0.51
C ARG A 4 -17.68 -47.26 0.61
N THR A 5 -17.31 -46.01 0.31
CA THR A 5 -18.11 -44.80 -0.01
C THR A 5 -18.88 -44.13 1.16
N VAL A 6 -18.37 -42.93 1.53
CA VAL A 6 -19.00 -41.60 1.68
C VAL A 6 -20.18 -41.39 2.66
N ALA A 7 -19.99 -40.44 3.60
CA ALA A 7 -20.95 -39.35 3.89
C ALA A 7 -20.25 -38.15 4.59
N HIS A 8 -20.26 -37.00 3.92
CA HIS A 8 -20.03 -35.65 4.47
C HIS A 8 -21.19 -35.21 5.38
N VAL A 9 -21.01 -34.20 6.24
CA VAL A 9 -21.79 -32.93 6.25
C VAL A 9 -21.10 -31.86 7.12
N LEU A 10 -20.84 -30.73 6.45
CA LEU A 10 -20.70 -29.32 6.83
C LEU A 10 -20.78 -28.90 8.31
N GLN A 11 -19.82 -28.06 8.72
CA GLN A 11 -20.04 -27.04 9.74
C GLN A 11 -19.73 -25.66 9.16
N ALA A 12 -20.79 -24.86 8.99
CA ALA A 12 -20.79 -23.54 8.37
C ALA A 12 -20.34 -22.46 9.36
N CYS A 13 -19.31 -21.69 9.01
CA CYS A 13 -19.01 -20.42 9.66
C CYS A 13 -20.06 -19.39 9.24
N THR A 14 -20.88 -18.97 10.21
CA THR A 14 -21.85 -17.89 10.04
C THR A 14 -21.21 -16.62 10.58
N VAL A 15 -20.86 -15.69 9.69
CA VAL A 15 -20.47 -14.32 10.07
C VAL A 15 -21.77 -13.52 10.21
N MET A 16 -22.15 -13.20 11.45
CA MET A 16 -23.27 -12.30 11.76
C MET A 16 -22.70 -11.04 12.40
N VAL A 17 -22.67 -9.94 11.63
CA VAL A 17 -22.40 -8.60 12.16
C VAL A 17 -23.73 -8.04 12.65
N MET A 18 -23.91 -7.97 13.96
CA MET A 18 -25.05 -7.26 14.58
C MET A 18 -24.71 -5.77 14.67
N LEU A 19 -25.39 -4.95 13.86
CA LEU A 19 -25.53 -3.52 14.10
C LEU A 19 -26.58 -3.31 15.20
N GLY A 20 -26.17 -2.68 16.30
CA GLY A 20 -27.05 -2.28 17.38
C GLY A 20 -28.00 -1.16 16.96
N SER A 21 -29.29 -1.43 17.09
CA SER A 21 -30.37 -0.44 17.09
C SER A 21 -30.36 0.35 18.40
N ALA A 22 -30.31 1.67 18.33
CA ALA A 22 -30.65 2.55 19.45
C ALA A 22 -31.96 3.28 19.15
N VAL A 23 -32.84 3.22 20.15
CA VAL A 23 -34.24 3.68 20.16
C VAL A 23 -34.31 5.21 20.10
N ALA A 24 -35.29 5.72 19.35
CA ALA A 24 -35.66 7.12 19.28
C ALA A 24 -36.26 7.62 20.61
N MET A 25 -35.80 8.78 21.09
CA MET A 25 -36.58 9.65 21.98
C MET A 25 -36.56 11.08 21.43
N ALA A 26 -37.76 11.66 21.32
CA ALA A 26 -38.01 13.00 20.84
C ALA A 26 -37.95 14.02 21.98
N ALA A 27 -37.22 15.14 21.80
CA ALA A 27 -37.45 16.39 22.52
C ALA A 27 -36.83 17.62 21.78
N LYS A 28 -37.74 18.51 21.34
CA LYS A 28 -37.71 20.00 21.17
C LYS A 28 -36.46 20.74 20.64
N PRO A 29 -36.60 21.74 19.72
CA PRO A 29 -35.47 22.29 18.97
C PRO A 29 -34.70 23.36 19.77
N ALA A 30 -33.37 23.26 19.74
CA ALA A 30 -32.45 24.32 20.17
C ALA A 30 -31.61 24.78 18.97
N ALA A 31 -31.37 26.09 18.92
CA ALA A 31 -30.70 26.87 17.87
C ALA A 31 -29.26 26.38 17.56
N PRO A 32 -28.68 26.76 16.40
CA PRO A 32 -27.53 26.07 15.83
C PRO A 32 -26.27 26.32 16.64
N GLN A 33 -25.80 25.28 17.34
CA GLN A 33 -24.45 25.23 17.87
C GLN A 33 -23.51 24.79 16.75
N SER A 34 -22.57 25.67 16.46
CA SER A 34 -21.42 25.50 15.59
C SER A 34 -20.79 24.12 15.76
N ALA A 35 -20.55 23.44 14.64
CA ALA A 35 -19.81 22.19 14.60
C ALA A 35 -18.47 22.32 15.37
N PRO A 36 -18.04 21.31 16.14
CA PRO A 36 -16.70 21.31 16.68
C PRO A 36 -15.74 21.20 15.50
N GLN A 37 -15.05 22.31 15.21
CA GLN A 37 -13.88 22.31 14.35
C GLN A 37 -12.89 21.30 14.94
N SER A 38 -12.69 20.18 14.24
CA SER A 38 -11.60 19.27 14.54
C SER A 38 -10.30 20.01 14.22
N GLY A 39 -9.75 20.68 15.23
CA GLY A 39 -8.39 21.18 15.16
C GLY A 39 -7.49 20.01 14.81
N ALA A 40 -6.81 20.11 13.66
CA ALA A 40 -5.74 19.22 13.25
C ALA A 40 -4.65 19.30 14.32
N SER A 41 -4.80 18.48 15.37
CA SER A 41 -3.82 18.35 16.43
C SER A 41 -2.65 17.67 15.76
N LYS A 42 -1.55 18.39 15.55
CA LYS A 42 -0.30 17.88 14.97
C LYS A 42 0.18 16.73 15.88
N PRO A 43 -0.10 15.47 15.57
CA PRO A 43 -0.03 14.41 16.55
C PRO A 43 1.20 13.60 16.21
N LEU A 44 2.34 13.97 16.79
CA LEU A 44 3.55 13.17 16.97
C LEU A 44 4.58 14.14 17.56
N ALA A 45 4.84 14.00 18.86
CA ALA A 45 5.50 14.99 19.72
C ALA A 45 6.95 15.25 19.27
N LEU A 46 7.13 16.27 18.45
CA LEU A 46 8.37 17.02 18.30
C LEU A 46 8.20 18.35 19.02
N GLY A 47 9.28 18.90 19.55
CA GLY A 47 9.26 20.23 20.16
C GLY A 47 8.67 21.25 19.18
N GLU A 48 8.00 22.28 19.70
CA GLU A 48 7.13 23.21 18.95
C GLU A 48 7.81 23.91 17.75
N THR A 49 9.13 23.82 17.61
CA THR A 49 9.93 24.50 16.58
C THR A 49 10.65 23.56 15.59
N GLU A 50 10.60 22.24 15.75
CA GLU A 50 11.38 21.33 14.89
C GLU A 50 10.50 20.68 13.82
N THR A 51 10.83 20.94 12.55
CA THR A 51 10.27 20.21 11.41
C THR A 51 10.85 18.78 11.39
N PRO A 52 10.02 17.73 11.46
CA PRO A 52 10.48 16.36 11.38
C PRO A 52 11.23 16.11 10.07
N ARG A 53 12.34 15.37 10.21
CA ARG A 53 13.11 14.81 9.09
C ARG A 53 12.68 13.37 8.80
N GLU A 54 13.15 12.83 7.69
CA GLU A 54 12.94 11.43 7.28
C GLU A 54 13.05 10.40 8.42
N GLU A 55 14.08 10.50 9.26
CA GLU A 55 14.34 9.58 10.38
C GLU A 55 13.21 9.51 11.41
N HIS A 56 12.51 10.63 11.62
CA HIS A 56 11.36 10.72 12.51
C HIS A 56 10.17 9.99 11.92
N PHE A 57 9.89 10.21 10.63
CA PHE A 57 8.83 9.50 9.94
C PHE A 57 9.12 8.00 9.84
N ALA A 58 10.38 7.61 9.62
CA ALA A 58 10.81 6.22 9.64
C ALA A 58 10.55 5.57 11.00
N TYR A 59 10.85 6.28 12.09
CA TYR A 59 10.57 5.82 13.44
C TYR A 59 9.06 5.68 13.70
N TRP A 60 8.27 6.69 13.36
CA TRP A 60 6.82 6.65 13.53
C TRP A 60 6.18 5.54 12.70
N TYR A 61 6.62 5.35 11.47
CA TYR A 61 6.17 4.25 10.64
C TYR A 61 6.49 2.88 11.27
N ARG A 62 7.68 2.68 11.86
CA ARG A 62 7.99 1.45 12.61
C ARG A 62 7.05 1.25 13.81
N GLN A 63 6.72 2.33 14.53
CA GLN A 63 5.75 2.28 15.62
C GLN A 63 4.34 1.93 15.13
N PHE A 64 3.92 2.50 14.00
CA PHE A 64 2.66 2.15 13.34
C PHE A 64 2.58 0.65 13.05
N ILE A 65 3.63 0.07 12.45
CA ILE A 65 3.69 -1.37 12.18
C ILE A 65 3.67 -2.20 13.46
N ALA A 66 4.40 -1.78 14.49
CA ALA A 66 4.38 -2.47 15.78
C ALA A 66 2.97 -2.48 16.41
N GLN A 67 2.28 -1.33 16.40
CA GLN A 67 0.91 -1.21 16.91
C GLN A 67 -0.08 -2.04 16.09
N LYS A 68 0.04 -2.05 14.75
CA LYS A 68 -0.76 -2.95 13.89
C LYS A 68 -0.53 -4.43 14.21
N GLY A 69 0.72 -4.83 14.46
CA GLY A 69 1.06 -6.19 14.83
C GLY A 69 0.47 -6.60 16.19
N LEU A 70 0.45 -5.70 17.17
CA LEU A 70 -0.20 -5.93 18.46
C LEU A 70 -1.72 -6.00 18.33
N ALA A 71 -2.33 -5.12 17.53
CA ALA A 71 -3.76 -5.18 17.23
C ALA A 71 -4.12 -6.52 16.55
N ALA A 72 -3.36 -6.95 15.54
CA ALA A 72 -3.61 -8.24 14.89
C ALA A 72 -3.53 -9.44 15.86
N LYS A 73 -2.59 -9.42 16.82
CA LYS A 73 -2.54 -10.44 17.88
C LYS A 73 -3.78 -10.41 18.77
N GLY A 74 -4.24 -9.21 19.15
CA GLY A 74 -5.48 -9.04 19.91
C GLY A 74 -6.70 -9.57 19.15
N GLU A 75 -6.81 -9.26 17.86
CA GLU A 75 -7.89 -9.76 17.00
C GLU A 75 -7.90 -11.29 16.91
N ILE A 76 -6.74 -11.91 16.70
CA ILE A 76 -6.61 -13.38 16.68
C ILE A 76 -7.00 -13.97 18.04
N CYS A 77 -6.61 -13.33 19.14
CA CYS A 77 -6.99 -13.78 20.47
C CYS A 77 -8.52 -13.75 20.62
N ILE A 78 -9.19 -12.62 20.38
CA ILE A 78 -10.65 -12.47 20.59
C ILE A 78 -11.47 -13.52 19.82
N ARG A 79 -10.96 -14.01 18.68
CA ARG A 79 -11.60 -15.08 17.88
C ARG A 79 -11.44 -16.48 18.50
N SER A 80 -10.55 -16.67 19.46
CA SER A 80 -10.33 -17.94 20.17
C SER A 80 -11.19 -18.04 21.42
N ALA A 81 -11.82 -19.20 21.61
CA ALA A 81 -12.59 -19.51 22.82
C ALA A 81 -11.73 -19.53 24.12
N SER A 82 -10.41 -19.63 23.99
CA SER A 82 -9.46 -19.65 25.12
C SER A 82 -8.82 -18.29 25.40
N CYS A 83 -9.29 -17.21 24.76
CA CYS A 83 -8.70 -15.89 24.95
C CYS A 83 -9.07 -15.33 26.32
N ILE A 84 -8.04 -14.85 27.02
CA ILE A 84 -8.15 -14.22 28.34
C ILE A 84 -8.06 -12.68 28.22
N SER A 85 -7.65 -12.18 27.05
CA SER A 85 -7.55 -10.74 26.77
C SER A 85 -8.93 -10.12 26.56
N ASP A 86 -9.07 -8.86 26.98
CA ASP A 86 -10.24 -8.05 26.63
C ASP A 86 -10.17 -7.54 25.19
N GLU A 87 -11.32 -7.17 24.62
CA GLU A 87 -11.39 -6.46 23.32
C GLU A 87 -10.72 -5.07 23.39
N GLY A 88 -10.52 -4.55 24.60
CA GLY A 88 -9.91 -3.25 24.87
C GLY A 88 -8.45 -3.17 24.41
N ASP A 89 -7.67 -4.24 24.57
CA ASP A 89 -6.28 -4.29 24.10
C ASP A 89 -6.17 -4.20 22.57
N TYR A 90 -7.06 -4.88 21.83
CA TYR A 90 -7.16 -4.73 20.38
C TYR A 90 -7.46 -3.27 20.01
N LEU A 91 -8.51 -2.68 20.60
CA LEU A 91 -8.95 -1.33 20.28
C LEU A 91 -7.88 -0.27 20.61
N ARG A 92 -7.18 -0.42 21.73
CA ARG A 92 -6.10 0.50 22.15
C ARG A 92 -4.95 0.54 21.14
N HIS A 93 -4.52 -0.62 20.67
CA HIS A 93 -3.46 -0.71 19.67
C HIS A 93 -3.91 -0.24 18.29
N ALA A 94 -5.16 -0.51 17.90
CA ALA A 94 -5.74 0.01 16.66
C ALA A 94 -5.84 1.55 16.68
N GLU A 95 -6.29 2.13 17.79
CA GLU A 95 -6.35 3.58 17.96
C GLU A 95 -4.96 4.23 17.95
N ALA A 96 -3.98 3.61 18.62
CA ALA A 96 -2.60 4.09 18.60
C ALA A 96 -2.01 4.10 17.19
N ALA A 97 -2.22 3.03 16.40
CA ALA A 97 -1.80 2.97 15.00
C ALA A 97 -2.48 4.08 14.17
N LEU A 98 -3.79 4.26 14.34
CA LEU A 98 -4.54 5.29 13.62
C LEU A 98 -4.05 6.71 13.95
N LYS A 99 -3.71 6.97 15.21
CA LYS A 99 -3.16 8.26 15.65
C LYS A 99 -1.83 8.56 14.97
N ILE A 100 -0.94 7.57 14.89
CA ILE A 100 0.36 7.71 14.20
C ILE A 100 0.14 7.98 12.71
N GLN A 101 -0.71 7.18 12.05
CA GLN A 101 -1.03 7.34 10.64
C GLN A 101 -1.55 8.76 10.34
N ARG A 102 -2.56 9.22 11.09
CA ARG A 102 -3.12 10.57 10.93
C ARG A 102 -2.07 11.66 11.12
N GLY A 103 -1.10 11.44 11.99
CA GLY A 103 -0.03 12.42 12.20
C GLY A 103 0.96 12.50 11.05
N ILE A 104 1.36 11.36 10.48
CA ILE A 104 2.18 11.33 9.27
C ILE A 104 1.42 11.99 8.12
N GLU A 105 0.13 11.70 7.96
CA GLU A 105 -0.72 12.30 6.92
C GLU A 105 -0.91 13.81 7.08
N ALA A 106 -1.03 14.31 8.31
CA ALA A 106 -1.10 15.75 8.56
C ALA A 106 0.18 16.48 8.09
N TRP A 107 1.34 15.87 8.29
CA TRP A 107 2.60 16.39 7.76
C TRP A 107 2.69 16.29 6.24
N ALA A 108 2.21 15.19 5.65
CA ALA A 108 2.13 15.05 4.19
C ALA A 108 1.23 16.14 3.57
N ALA A 109 0.06 16.41 4.18
CA ALA A 109 -0.86 17.47 3.75
C ALA A 109 -0.25 18.88 3.87
N SER A 110 0.74 19.08 4.76
CA SER A 110 1.50 20.32 4.86
C SER A 110 2.61 20.47 3.81
N GLY A 111 2.75 19.50 2.90
CA GLY A 111 3.74 19.51 1.81
C GLY A 111 5.08 18.84 2.15
N ASN A 112 5.19 18.13 3.27
CA ASN A 112 6.42 17.40 3.60
C ASN A 112 6.53 16.11 2.76
N HIS A 113 7.51 16.06 1.86
CA HIS A 113 7.71 14.92 0.96
C HIS A 113 8.11 13.62 1.66
N ASP A 114 8.88 13.69 2.75
CA ASP A 114 9.27 12.50 3.51
C ASP A 114 8.05 11.92 4.23
N ALA A 115 7.19 12.77 4.79
CA ALA A 115 5.91 12.37 5.36
C ALA A 115 4.99 11.76 4.29
N ALA A 116 4.94 12.37 3.11
CA ALA A 116 4.15 11.91 1.98
C ALA A 116 4.57 10.52 1.51
N PHE A 117 5.88 10.23 1.51
CA PHE A 117 6.41 8.89 1.25
C PHE A 117 5.83 7.85 2.21
N TYR A 118 5.94 8.08 3.53
CA TYR A 118 5.44 7.13 4.53
C TYR A 118 3.91 7.04 4.55
N ALA A 119 3.19 8.14 4.34
CA ALA A 119 1.74 8.13 4.21
C ALA A 119 1.29 7.31 3.00
N GLY A 120 1.93 7.51 1.84
CA GLY A 120 1.66 6.75 0.62
C GLY A 120 1.97 5.26 0.77
N ARG A 121 3.07 4.93 1.47
CA ARG A 121 3.42 3.55 1.81
C ARG A 121 2.37 2.88 2.71
N ILE A 122 1.88 3.57 3.74
CA ILE A 122 0.82 3.06 4.61
C ILE A 122 -0.45 2.77 3.79
N ALA A 123 -0.83 3.68 2.90
CA ALA A 123 -1.99 3.48 2.03
C ALA A 123 -1.78 2.29 1.07
N PHE A 124 -0.59 2.14 0.48
CA PHE A 124 -0.30 1.02 -0.40
C PHE A 124 -0.34 -0.34 0.33
N GLU A 125 0.23 -0.42 1.53
CA GLU A 125 0.16 -1.62 2.37
C GLU A 125 -1.28 -1.95 2.80
N ALA A 126 -2.11 -0.93 3.02
CA ALA A 126 -3.53 -1.12 3.29
C ALA A 126 -4.28 -1.68 2.08
N ALA A 127 -4.00 -1.19 0.86
CA ALA A 127 -4.56 -1.73 -0.37
C ALA A 127 -4.22 -3.22 -0.55
N GLN A 128 -2.94 -3.58 -0.38
CA GLN A 128 -2.49 -4.96 -0.43
C GLN A 128 -3.20 -5.84 0.61
N GLY A 129 -3.42 -5.32 1.82
CA GLY A 129 -4.20 -6.02 2.85
C GLY A 129 -5.65 -6.27 2.43
N PHE A 130 -6.32 -5.27 1.84
CA PHE A 130 -7.68 -5.43 1.34
C PHE A 130 -7.78 -6.42 0.17
N ASP A 131 -6.79 -6.46 -0.72
CA ASP A 131 -6.77 -7.46 -1.79
C ASP A 131 -6.56 -8.88 -1.25
N GLN A 132 -5.72 -9.05 -0.21
CA GLN A 132 -5.58 -10.34 0.47
C GLN A 132 -6.90 -10.80 1.10
N GLU A 133 -7.65 -9.89 1.73
CA GLU A 133 -8.98 -10.18 2.24
C GLU A 133 -9.95 -10.54 1.11
N PHE A 134 -9.95 -9.81 0.00
CA PHE A 134 -10.79 -10.13 -1.16
C PHE A 134 -10.57 -11.58 -1.64
N LEU A 135 -9.33 -12.06 -1.71
CA LEU A 135 -9.00 -13.42 -2.15
C LEU A 135 -9.61 -14.51 -1.25
N ILE A 136 -9.85 -14.22 0.04
CA ILE A 136 -10.53 -15.15 0.95
C ILE A 136 -12.01 -15.31 0.55
N TYR A 137 -12.66 -14.22 0.12
CA TYR A 137 -14.08 -14.19 -0.20
C TYR A 137 -14.40 -14.48 -1.68
N SER A 138 -13.44 -14.27 -2.59
CA SER A 138 -13.67 -14.26 -4.05
C SER A 138 -14.18 -15.58 -4.61
N ASN A 139 -13.74 -16.70 -4.03
CA ASN A 139 -14.04 -18.05 -4.51
C ASN A 139 -15.23 -18.72 -3.81
N HIS A 140 -15.95 -17.97 -2.96
CA HIS A 140 -17.08 -18.52 -2.23
C HIS A 140 -18.31 -18.71 -3.13
N GLN A 141 -19.03 -19.83 -2.98
CA GLN A 141 -20.21 -20.14 -3.81
C GLN A 141 -21.40 -19.21 -3.52
N ASP A 142 -21.59 -18.86 -2.25
CA ASP A 142 -22.65 -17.95 -1.81
C ASP A 142 -22.38 -16.50 -2.27
N TYR A 143 -23.39 -15.91 -2.90
CA TYR A 143 -23.40 -14.54 -3.40
C TYR A 143 -23.10 -13.50 -2.31
N LYS A 144 -23.57 -13.68 -1.08
CA LYS A 144 -23.35 -12.71 0.01
C LYS A 144 -21.87 -12.50 0.32
N TYR A 145 -21.09 -13.59 0.30
CA TYR A 145 -19.66 -13.54 0.51
C TYR A 145 -18.93 -12.88 -0.67
N ARG A 146 -19.37 -13.15 -1.91
CA ARG A 146 -18.84 -12.45 -3.09
C ARG A 146 -19.14 -10.96 -3.07
N GLU A 147 -20.32 -10.56 -2.60
CA GLU A 147 -20.68 -9.14 -2.42
C GLU A 147 -19.81 -8.48 -1.35
N ALA A 148 -19.57 -9.16 -0.22
CA ALA A 148 -18.62 -8.68 0.79
C ALA A 148 -17.20 -8.53 0.21
N GLY A 149 -16.74 -9.51 -0.59
CA GLY A 149 -15.48 -9.44 -1.32
C GLY A 149 -15.35 -8.20 -2.22
N ARG A 150 -16.41 -7.83 -2.95
CA ARG A 150 -16.39 -6.61 -3.79
C ARG A 150 -16.15 -5.33 -2.99
N ARG A 151 -16.57 -5.27 -1.73
CA ARG A 151 -16.29 -4.11 -0.86
C ARG A 151 -14.80 -3.98 -0.57
N PHE A 152 -14.10 -5.10 -0.40
CA PHE A 152 -12.65 -5.09 -0.20
C PHE A 152 -11.89 -4.61 -1.43
N ILE A 153 -12.27 -5.03 -2.64
CA ILE A 153 -11.70 -4.48 -3.88
C ILE A 153 -11.89 -2.96 -3.94
N ALA A 154 -13.11 -2.47 -3.67
CA ALA A 154 -13.39 -1.03 -3.72
C ALA A 154 -12.57 -0.24 -2.67
N LEU A 155 -12.30 -0.84 -1.51
CA LEU A 155 -11.40 -0.26 -0.50
C LEU A 155 -9.94 -0.28 -0.95
N SER A 156 -9.48 -1.38 -1.59
CA SER A 156 -8.15 -1.48 -2.17
C SER A 156 -7.92 -0.41 -3.22
N ASP A 157 -8.82 -0.28 -4.20
CA ASP A 157 -8.76 0.74 -5.25
C ASP A 157 -8.68 2.16 -4.66
N LYS A 158 -9.48 2.43 -3.62
CA LYS A 158 -9.49 3.72 -2.92
C LYS A 158 -8.13 4.01 -2.28
N GLU A 159 -7.54 3.04 -1.59
CA GLU A 159 -6.23 3.22 -0.97
C GLU A 159 -5.09 3.29 -2.00
N LEU A 160 -5.18 2.59 -3.15
CA LEU A 160 -4.24 2.76 -4.27
C LEU A 160 -4.28 4.18 -4.84
N GLN A 161 -5.47 4.73 -5.08
CA GLN A 161 -5.60 6.11 -5.56
C GLN A 161 -5.08 7.12 -4.54
N ARG A 162 -5.31 6.85 -3.26
CA ARG A 162 -4.78 7.66 -2.16
C ARG A 162 -3.25 7.58 -2.06
N ALA A 163 -2.66 6.38 -2.19
CA ALA A 163 -1.22 6.20 -2.20
C ALA A 163 -0.57 7.01 -3.34
N LYS A 164 -1.15 6.93 -4.55
CA LYS A 164 -0.73 7.75 -5.69
C LYS A 164 -0.83 9.24 -5.38
N SER A 165 -1.97 9.73 -4.91
CA SER A 165 -2.14 11.18 -4.66
C SER A 165 -1.18 11.74 -3.62
N LEU A 166 -0.85 10.95 -2.59
CA LEU A 166 0.15 11.32 -1.59
C LEU A 166 1.57 11.34 -2.17
N LEU A 167 1.93 10.36 -2.99
CA LEU A 167 3.30 10.21 -3.50
C LEU A 167 3.62 11.10 -4.71
N MET A 168 2.61 11.47 -5.51
CA MET A 168 2.79 12.20 -6.76
C MET A 168 3.69 13.44 -6.61
N PRO A 169 3.47 14.37 -5.65
CA PRO A 169 4.33 15.54 -5.50
C PRO A 169 5.81 15.17 -5.28
N ALA A 170 6.08 14.25 -4.34
CA ALA A 170 7.45 13.83 -4.03
C ALA A 170 8.12 13.08 -5.19
N ALA A 171 7.36 12.30 -5.97
CA ALA A 171 7.88 11.61 -7.14
C ALA A 171 8.21 12.60 -8.29
N TYR A 172 7.40 13.65 -8.49
CA TYR A 172 7.68 14.70 -9.47
C TYR A 172 8.89 15.56 -9.10
N ASP A 173 9.13 15.75 -7.81
CA ASP A 173 10.35 16.38 -7.27
C ASP A 173 11.56 15.44 -7.26
N GLN A 174 11.46 14.31 -7.98
CA GLN A 174 12.55 13.36 -8.22
C GLN A 174 13.15 12.78 -6.93
N ARG A 175 12.31 12.57 -5.90
CA ARG A 175 12.74 11.88 -4.67
C ARG A 175 12.81 10.37 -4.96
N PRO A 176 13.98 9.70 -4.86
CA PRO A 176 14.15 8.35 -5.37
C PRO A 176 13.27 7.31 -4.67
N GLU A 177 13.08 7.44 -3.36
CA GLU A 177 12.24 6.56 -2.56
C GLU A 177 10.77 6.64 -3.00
N SER A 178 10.25 7.85 -3.23
CA SER A 178 8.89 8.08 -3.74
C SER A 178 8.72 7.64 -5.19
N CYS A 179 9.72 7.88 -6.05
CA CYS A 179 9.73 7.36 -7.41
C CYS A 179 9.68 5.83 -7.43
N MET A 180 10.48 5.16 -6.61
CA MET A 180 10.47 3.69 -6.53
C MET A 180 9.09 3.18 -6.13
N LEU A 181 8.53 3.73 -5.05
CA LEU A 181 7.23 3.29 -4.53
C LEU A 181 6.07 3.58 -5.50
N MET A 182 6.13 4.69 -6.24
CA MET A 182 5.14 4.97 -7.29
C MET A 182 5.22 3.93 -8.42
N GLY A 183 6.42 3.53 -8.82
CA GLY A 183 6.63 2.43 -9.76
C GLY A 183 6.00 1.13 -9.26
N ASP A 184 6.25 0.78 -7.99
CA ASP A 184 5.67 -0.42 -7.34
C ASP A 184 4.14 -0.39 -7.34
N ILE A 185 3.52 0.77 -7.04
CA ILE A 185 2.06 0.95 -7.04
C ILE A 185 1.48 0.76 -8.44
N LEU A 186 2.09 1.36 -9.47
CA LEU A 186 1.62 1.24 -10.85
C LEU A 186 1.78 -0.19 -11.37
N ALA A 187 2.91 -0.83 -11.07
CA ALA A 187 3.17 -2.22 -11.38
C ALA A 187 2.18 -3.18 -10.68
N TYR A 188 1.73 -2.82 -9.48
CA TYR A 188 0.72 -3.56 -8.75
C TYR A 188 -0.69 -3.40 -9.36
N GLU A 189 -1.09 -2.17 -9.68
CA GLU A 189 -2.42 -1.86 -10.26
C GLU A 189 -2.64 -2.52 -11.62
N LYS A 190 -1.62 -2.48 -12.49
CA LYS A 190 -1.65 -3.19 -13.77
C LYS A 190 -0.87 -4.49 -13.61
N LEU A 191 -1.59 -5.60 -13.44
CA LEU A 191 -1.04 -6.98 -13.46
C LEU A 191 -0.47 -7.40 -14.85
N SER A 192 0.08 -6.45 -15.60
CA SER A 192 0.77 -6.65 -16.86
C SER A 192 2.27 -6.72 -16.61
N SER A 193 2.92 -7.68 -17.27
CA SER A 193 4.38 -7.76 -17.30
C SER A 193 4.99 -6.48 -17.88
N ARG A 194 4.33 -5.83 -18.83
CA ARG A 194 4.77 -4.55 -19.39
C ARG A 194 3.93 -3.40 -18.86
N ASN A 195 4.57 -2.43 -18.24
CA ASN A 195 3.92 -1.24 -17.72
C ASN A 195 4.79 0.00 -17.97
N PRO A 196 4.55 0.74 -19.07
CA PRO A 196 5.36 1.91 -19.41
C PRO A 196 5.21 3.05 -18.39
N ASP A 197 4.08 3.14 -17.69
CA ASP A 197 3.88 4.18 -16.66
C ASP A 197 4.79 3.91 -15.46
N ALA A 198 4.85 2.64 -15.00
CA ALA A 198 5.75 2.23 -13.93
C ALA A 198 7.23 2.40 -14.32
N LEU A 199 7.58 2.11 -15.59
CA LEU A 199 8.94 2.26 -16.11
C LEU A 199 9.49 3.68 -15.93
N VAL A 200 8.68 4.71 -16.15
CA VAL A 200 9.10 6.12 -15.99
C VAL A 200 9.49 6.42 -14.54
N PHE A 201 8.73 5.89 -13.57
CA PHE A 201 9.03 6.09 -12.16
C PHE A 201 10.23 5.26 -11.67
N TYR A 202 10.39 4.03 -12.17
CA TYR A 202 11.61 3.25 -11.90
C TYR A 202 12.85 3.88 -12.52
N TYR A 203 12.74 4.51 -13.70
CA TYR A 203 13.83 5.29 -14.29
C TYR A 203 14.20 6.49 -13.42
N CYS A 204 13.22 7.26 -12.92
CA CYS A 204 13.47 8.31 -11.93
C CYS A 204 14.24 7.75 -10.73
N ALA A 205 13.75 6.68 -10.11
CA ALA A 205 14.40 6.08 -8.95
C ALA A 205 15.84 5.64 -9.24
N ALA A 206 16.06 4.90 -10.34
CA ALA A 206 17.37 4.39 -10.71
C ALA A 206 18.40 5.51 -10.92
N ARG A 207 18.01 6.58 -11.60
CA ARG A 207 18.87 7.74 -11.87
C ARG A 207 19.24 8.47 -10.59
N GLU A 208 18.25 8.76 -9.74
CA GLU A 208 18.46 9.53 -8.52
C GLU A 208 19.22 8.74 -7.45
N TYR A 209 18.97 7.41 -7.34
CA TYR A 209 19.80 6.54 -6.50
C TYR A 209 21.26 6.50 -6.98
N PHE A 210 21.49 6.46 -8.29
CA PHE A 210 22.85 6.47 -8.85
C PHE A 210 23.58 7.78 -8.53
N THR A 211 22.94 8.92 -8.78
CA THR A 211 23.48 10.25 -8.45
C THR A 211 23.77 10.40 -6.96
N GLY A 212 22.91 9.84 -6.10
CA GLY A 212 23.10 9.80 -4.65
C GLY A 212 24.12 8.78 -4.15
N GLY A 213 24.85 8.07 -5.03
CA GLY A 213 25.85 7.05 -4.65
C GLY A 213 25.28 5.73 -4.12
N LYS A 214 23.95 5.58 -4.12
CA LYS A 214 23.23 4.38 -3.66
C LYS A 214 23.15 3.33 -4.79
N ARG A 215 24.30 2.82 -5.22
CA ARG A 215 24.42 1.92 -6.39
C ARG A 215 23.53 0.67 -6.30
N ASP A 216 23.42 0.04 -5.13
CA ASP A 216 22.62 -1.17 -4.95
C ASP A 216 21.11 -0.92 -5.17
N LEU A 217 20.62 0.23 -4.70
CA LEU A 217 19.22 0.63 -4.91
C LEU A 217 18.97 1.05 -6.35
N SER A 218 19.96 1.65 -7.01
CA SER A 218 19.89 1.92 -8.45
C SER A 218 19.81 0.63 -9.27
N MET A 219 20.61 -0.38 -8.91
CA MET A 219 20.54 -1.72 -9.52
C MET A 219 19.18 -2.40 -9.30
N LYS A 220 18.60 -2.24 -8.10
CA LYS A 220 17.25 -2.74 -7.81
C LYS A 220 16.20 -2.10 -8.73
N ALA A 221 16.21 -0.77 -8.82
CA ALA A 221 15.29 -0.04 -9.70
C ALA A 221 15.51 -0.43 -11.18
N TYR A 222 16.77 -0.58 -11.61
CA TYR A 222 17.10 -1.07 -12.94
C TYR A 222 16.55 -2.47 -13.23
N GLY A 223 16.56 -3.37 -12.26
CA GLY A 223 15.91 -4.68 -12.37
C GLY A 223 14.41 -4.58 -12.63
N GLU A 224 13.71 -3.70 -11.92
CA GLU A 224 12.27 -3.45 -12.16
C GLU A 224 12.02 -2.78 -13.52
N MET A 225 12.91 -1.90 -13.98
CA MET A 225 12.85 -1.37 -15.34
C MET A 225 12.91 -2.48 -16.38
N LEU A 226 13.84 -3.44 -16.24
CA LEU A 226 13.93 -4.58 -17.16
C LEU A 226 12.69 -5.48 -17.12
N ARG A 227 12.05 -5.60 -15.96
CA ARG A 227 10.83 -6.39 -15.79
C ARG A 227 9.65 -5.75 -16.53
N HIS A 228 9.51 -4.43 -16.43
CA HIS A 228 8.33 -3.70 -16.88
C HIS A 228 8.49 -2.99 -18.24
N GLY A 229 9.71 -2.77 -18.69
CA GLY A 229 10.05 -2.07 -19.92
C GLY A 229 10.53 -2.98 -21.05
N ASN A 230 10.78 -2.37 -22.21
CA ASN A 230 11.49 -3.03 -23.30
C ASN A 230 12.99 -2.88 -23.08
N HIS A 231 13.78 -3.94 -23.24
CA HIS A 231 15.23 -3.91 -23.10
C HIS A 231 15.91 -2.84 -23.98
N ASN A 232 15.27 -2.46 -25.10
CA ASN A 232 15.74 -1.42 -26.02
C ASN A 232 15.15 -0.03 -25.73
N ASP A 233 14.42 0.15 -24.62
CA ASP A 233 13.91 1.46 -24.23
C ASP A 233 15.10 2.40 -23.91
N PRO A 234 15.09 3.66 -24.40
CA PRO A 234 16.18 4.59 -24.17
C PRO A 234 16.49 4.80 -22.68
N MET A 235 15.47 4.77 -21.80
CA MET A 235 15.66 4.89 -20.35
C MET A 235 16.47 3.72 -19.79
N ILE A 236 16.20 2.50 -20.25
CA ILE A 236 16.92 1.28 -19.83
C ILE A 236 18.36 1.29 -20.32
N VAL A 237 18.57 1.69 -21.59
CA VAL A 237 19.91 1.78 -22.18
C VAL A 237 20.75 2.81 -21.44
N GLU A 238 20.17 3.96 -21.09
CA GLU A 238 20.86 5.01 -20.34
C GLU A 238 21.30 4.54 -18.95
N VAL A 239 20.37 3.95 -18.18
CA VAL A 239 20.67 3.46 -16.82
C VAL A 239 21.69 2.32 -16.87
N HIS A 240 21.60 1.42 -17.84
CA HIS A 240 22.60 0.37 -18.05
C HIS A 240 24.00 0.96 -18.30
N ALA A 241 24.10 1.94 -19.19
CA ALA A 241 25.37 2.59 -19.50
C ALA A 241 25.99 3.27 -18.27
N ARG A 242 25.17 3.94 -17.44
CA ARG A 242 25.63 4.55 -16.17
C ARG A 242 26.10 3.51 -15.17
N LEU A 243 25.37 2.40 -15.01
CA LEU A 243 25.69 1.37 -14.03
C LEU A 243 26.93 0.59 -14.42
N PHE A 244 27.06 0.15 -15.67
CA PHE A 244 28.11 -0.78 -16.08
C PHE A 244 29.29 -0.12 -16.81
N ASN A 245 29.23 1.19 -17.08
CA ASN A 245 30.18 1.90 -17.94
C ASN A 245 30.34 1.24 -19.33
N GLN A 246 29.29 0.57 -19.79
CA GLN A 246 29.23 -0.17 -21.05
C GLN A 246 27.86 0.03 -21.66
N GLN A 247 27.79 0.22 -22.98
CA GLN A 247 26.50 0.13 -23.65
C GLN A 247 26.05 -1.34 -23.70
N PRO A 248 24.74 -1.63 -23.55
CA PRO A 248 24.24 -2.98 -23.69
C PRO A 248 24.55 -3.50 -25.11
N GLN A 249 24.96 -4.77 -25.22
CA GLN A 249 25.50 -5.35 -26.46
C GLN A 249 24.55 -5.33 -27.67
N ASN A 250 23.25 -5.04 -27.50
CA ASN A 250 22.28 -4.98 -28.59
C ASN A 250 21.24 -3.86 -28.38
N PRO A 251 21.54 -2.60 -28.71
CA PRO A 251 20.54 -1.55 -28.61
C PRO A 251 19.61 -1.49 -29.85
N TRP A 252 19.97 -2.15 -30.97
CA TRP A 252 19.40 -1.83 -32.29
C TRP A 252 19.25 -3.00 -33.27
N ARG A 253 18.90 -4.23 -32.86
CA ARG A 253 18.57 -5.25 -33.90
C ARG A 253 17.19 -4.92 -34.49
N PRO A 254 17.08 -4.57 -35.80
CA PRO A 254 15.81 -4.68 -36.48
C PRO A 254 15.41 -6.15 -36.45
N LEU A 255 14.13 -6.46 -36.30
CA LEU A 255 13.61 -7.78 -36.64
C LEU A 255 13.87 -7.98 -38.14
N THR A 256 15.04 -8.50 -38.52
CA THR A 256 15.27 -8.95 -39.89
C THR A 256 14.23 -10.04 -40.15
N PRO A 257 13.34 -9.90 -41.15
CA PRO A 257 12.46 -11.00 -41.51
C PRO A 257 13.36 -12.18 -41.84
N SER A 258 13.12 -13.31 -41.19
CA SER A 258 13.87 -14.54 -41.43
C SER A 258 13.92 -14.77 -42.93
N LYS A 259 15.11 -14.70 -43.54
CA LYS A 259 15.27 -15.11 -44.94
C LYS A 259 14.72 -16.54 -45.05
N PRO A 260 13.80 -16.83 -45.98
CA PRO A 260 13.43 -18.21 -46.22
C PRO A 260 14.71 -18.94 -46.63
N SER A 261 15.02 -19.99 -45.88
CA SER A 261 16.01 -20.99 -46.26
C SER A 261 15.70 -21.43 -47.69
N LYS A 262 16.67 -21.27 -48.59
CA LYS A 262 16.61 -21.89 -49.92
C LYS A 262 16.63 -23.41 -49.78
#